data_AF-A6HKW8-F1
#
_entry.id   AF-A6HKW8-F1
#
_cell.length_a   1.000
_cell.length_b   1.000
_cell.length_c   1.000
_cell.angle_alpha   90.00
_cell.angle_beta   90.00
_cell.angle_gamma   90.00
#
_symmetry.space_group_name_H-M   'P 1'
#
loop_
_entity.id
_entity.type
_entity.pdbx_description
1 polymer ?
#
loop_
_entity_poly.entity_id
_entity_poly.type
_entity_poly.pdbx_seq_one_letter_code
_entity_poly.pdbx_strand_id
1 'polypeptide(L)' 'MATHGILSAEAPRLIEESPIDEVVVTNTVPHELQKLQCPKIKTVDISLILSEAIRRIHNGESMAYLFRNITVDD' A
#
# COMPACT_ATOMS: atom_id res chain seq x y z
N MET A 1 6.39 6.08 -5.94
CA MET A 1 5.22 5.34 -5.42
C MET A 1 5.10 4.01 -6.14
N ALA A 2 4.63 2.96 -5.47
CA ALA A 2 4.35 1.65 -6.08
C ALA A 2 3.24 0.92 -5.32
N THR A 3 2.50 0.02 -5.97
CA THR A 3 1.47 -0.77 -5.28
C THR A 3 2.10 -1.75 -4.29
N HIS A 4 3.07 -2.56 -4.74
CA HIS A 4 3.58 -3.69 -3.96
C HIS A 4 4.95 -3.39 -3.31
N GLY A 5 4.98 -3.32 -1.98
CA GLY A 5 6.19 -3.11 -1.19
C GLY A 5 6.94 -4.41 -0.87
N ILE A 6 7.43 -5.15 -1.86
CA ILE A 6 8.15 -6.43 -1.62
C ILE A 6 9.46 -6.19 -0.84
N LEU A 7 10.22 -5.15 -1.23
CA LEU A 7 11.38 -4.62 -0.50
C LEU A 7 12.32 -5.72 0.05
N SER A 8 12.73 -6.63 -0.82
CA SER A 8 13.52 -7.80 -0.45
C SER A 8 14.97 -7.46 -0.14
N ALA A 9 15.62 -8.35 0.64
CA ALA A 9 17.04 -8.27 0.98
C ALA A 9 17.45 -6.89 1.52
N GLU A 10 18.43 -6.25 0.90
CA GLU A 10 18.99 -4.97 1.36
C GLU A 10 18.20 -3.73 0.90
N ALA A 11 17.03 -3.90 0.27
CA ALA A 11 16.27 -2.79 -0.29
C ALA A 11 16.03 -1.63 0.70
N PRO A 12 15.64 -1.85 1.99
CA PRO A 12 15.44 -0.75 2.93
C PRO A 12 16.72 0.06 3.17
N ARG A 13 17.87 -0.61 3.30
CA ARG A 13 19.17 0.05 3.48
C ARG A 13 19.55 0.89 2.26
N LEU A 14 19.39 0.32 1.06
CA LEU A 14 19.69 1.00 -0.19
C LEU A 14 18.80 2.24 -0.39
N ILE A 15 17.53 2.16 -0.01
CA ILE A 15 16.60 3.31 -0.06
C ILE A 15 17.03 4.38 0.95
N GLU A 16 17.39 4.00 2.17
CA GLU A 16 17.83 4.93 3.21
C GLU A 16 19.07 5.73 2.76
N GLU A 17 20.07 5.05 2.20
CA GLU A 17 21.31 5.67 1.71
C GLU A 17 21.15 6.44 0.39
N SER A 18 20.03 6.27 -0.31
CA SER A 18 19.77 6.91 -1.60
C SER A 18 19.32 8.37 -1.47
N PRO A 19 19.39 9.17 -2.54
CA PRO A 19 18.82 10.52 -2.57
C PRO A 19 17.28 10.55 -2.62
N ILE A 20 16.60 9.40 -2.52
CA ILE A 20 15.14 9.36 -2.47
C ILE A 20 14.66 9.98 -1.15
N ASP A 21 13.72 10.90 -1.22
CA ASP A 21 13.09 11.52 -0.05
C ASP A 21 12.07 10.59 0.60
N GLU A 22 11.21 9.96 -0.20
CA GLU A 22 10.11 9.11 0.29
C GLU A 22 9.75 7.96 -0.68
N VAL A 23 9.47 6.79 -0.12
CA VAL A 23 8.96 5.62 -0.85
C VAL A 23 7.59 5.25 -0.32
N VAL A 24 6.54 5.59 -1.06
CA VAL A 24 5.15 5.24 -0.71
C VAL A 24 4.74 3.92 -1.37
N VAL A 25 4.33 2.95 -0.54
CA VAL A 25 3.81 1.63 -0.94
C VAL A 25 2.51 1.30 -0.22
N THR A 26 1.74 0.33 -0.72
CA THR A 26 0.54 -0.16 0.00
C THR A 26 0.88 -1.33 0.92
N ASN A 27 -0.01 -1.64 1.87
CA ASN A 27 0.05 -2.85 2.70
C ASN A 27 -0.40 -4.14 1.99
N THR A 28 -0.34 -4.22 0.65
CA THR A 28 -0.61 -5.46 -0.10
C THR A 28 0.35 -6.61 0.24
N VAL A 29 1.54 -6.30 0.76
CA VAL A 29 2.53 -7.25 1.28
C VAL A 29 3.00 -6.75 2.65
N PRO A 30 3.11 -7.61 3.68
CA PRO A 30 3.65 -7.19 4.98
C PRO A 30 5.12 -6.72 4.86
N HIS A 31 5.42 -5.53 5.39
CA HIS A 31 6.76 -4.93 5.30
C HIS A 31 7.15 -4.11 6.54
N GLU A 32 6.62 -4.49 7.72
CA GLU A 32 6.87 -3.75 8.98
C GLU A 32 8.35 -3.74 9.37
N LEU A 33 9.09 -4.84 9.14
CA LEU A 33 10.53 -4.90 9.41
C LEU A 33 11.32 -3.93 8.54
N GLN A 34 10.97 -3.85 7.25
CA GLN A 34 11.59 -2.94 6.29
C GLN A 34 11.33 -1.48 6.66
N LYS A 35 10.10 -1.18 7.08
CA LYS A 35 9.69 0.16 7.54
C LYS A 35 10.44 0.59 8.81
N LEU A 36 10.67 -0.35 9.73
CA LEU A 36 11.51 -0.10 10.92
C LEU A 36 12.98 0.19 10.55
N GLN A 37 13.48 -0.40 9.46
CA GLN A 37 14.85 -0.20 8.96
C GLN A 37 15.03 1.09 8.15
N CYS A 38 13.96 1.63 7.55
CA CYS A 38 14.02 2.78 6.64
C CYS A 38 12.78 3.68 6.82
N PRO A 39 12.89 4.77 7.60
CA PRO A 39 11.78 5.70 7.88
C PRO A 39 11.21 6.42 6.65
N LYS A 40 11.93 6.40 5.52
CA LYS A 40 11.48 6.91 4.21
C LYS A 40 10.35 6.08 3.62
N ILE A 41 10.13 4.84 4.09
CA ILE A 41 9.02 4.00 3.62
C ILE A 41 7.73 4.44 4.29
N LYS A 42 6.76 4.90 3.49
CA LYS A 42 5.39 5.18 3.94
C LYS A 42 4.43 4.13 3.41
N THR A 43 3.48 3.75 4.25
CA THR A 43 2.48 2.73 3.94
C THR A 43 1.13 3.40 3.78
N VAL A 44 0.46 3.17 2.66
CA VAL A 44 -0.96 3.48 2.46
C VAL A 44 -1.76 2.22 2.75
N ASP A 45 -2.76 2.34 3.62
CA ASP A 45 -3.69 1.25 3.88
C ASP A 45 -4.66 1.08 2.70
N ILE A 46 -4.87 -0.17 2.27
CA ILE A 46 -5.84 -0.53 1.24
C ILE A 46 -6.93 -1.48 1.77
N SER A 47 -7.00 -1.69 3.08
CA SER A 47 -7.98 -2.58 3.72
C SER A 47 -9.42 -2.22 3.34
N LEU A 48 -9.73 -0.92 3.28
CA LEU A 48 -11.05 -0.42 2.87
C LEU A 48 -11.41 -0.89 1.45
N ILE A 49 -10.52 -0.69 0.48
CA ILE A 49 -10.75 -1.07 -0.93
C ILE A 49 -11.00 -2.58 -1.03
N LEU A 50 -10.23 -3.39 -0.29
CA LEU A 50 -10.42 -4.85 -0.27
C LEU A 50 -11.75 -5.24 0.39
N SER A 51 -12.11 -4.60 1.51
CA SER A 51 -13.36 -4.88 2.21
C SER A 51 -14.60 -4.52 1.38
N GLU A 52 -14.58 -3.38 0.69
CA GLU A 52 -15.66 -2.96 -0.20
C GLU A 52 -15.77 -3.85 -1.43
N ALA A 53 -14.64 -4.31 -1.98
CA ALA A 53 -14.65 -5.31 -3.04
C ALA A 53 -15.36 -6.60 -2.61
N ILE A 54 -15.00 -7.13 -1.44
CA ILE A 54 -15.63 -8.33 -0.87
C ILE A 54 -17.14 -8.10 -0.67
N ARG A 55 -17.53 -6.98 -0.05
CA ARG A 55 -18.94 -6.63 0.22
C ARG A 55 -19.76 -6.54 -1.07
N ARG A 56 -19.23 -5.89 -2.10
CA ARG A 56 -19.91 -5.71 -3.39
C ARG A 56 -20.07 -7.02 -4.14
N ILE A 57 -19.02 -7.85 -4.19
CA ILE A 57 -19.08 -9.18 -4.80
C ILE A 57 -20.13 -10.04 -4.08
N HIS A 58 -20.14 -10.01 -2.75
CA HIS A 58 -21.12 -10.75 -1.94
C HIS A 58 -22.57 -10.33 -2.23
N ASN A 59 -22.81 -9.03 -2.42
CA ASN A 59 -24.14 -8.47 -2.67
C ASN A 59 -24.55 -8.39 -4.15
N GLY A 60 -23.67 -8.79 -5.09
CA GLY A 60 -23.91 -8.63 -6.54
C GLY A 60 -23.95 -7.17 -7.01
N GLU A 61 -23.29 -6.27 -6.28
CA GLU A 61 -23.22 -4.85 -6.59
C GLU A 61 -22.14 -4.54 -7.64
N SER A 62 -22.27 -3.41 -8.35
CA SER A 62 -21.28 -2.98 -9.33
C SER A 62 -19.93 -2.63 -8.69
N MET A 63 -18.85 -3.13 -9.28
CA MET A 63 -17.46 -2.86 -8.89
C MET A 63 -16.93 -1.52 -9.41
N ALA A 64 -17.64 -0.85 -10.33
CA ALA A 64 -17.18 0.40 -10.94
C ALA A 64 -17.00 1.53 -9.90
N TYR A 65 -17.70 1.46 -8.77
CA TYR A 65 -17.59 2.41 -7.66
C TYR A 65 -16.17 2.47 -7.07
N LEU A 66 -15.49 1.33 -6.95
CA LEU A 66 -14.16 1.25 -6.32
C LEU A 66 -13.09 2.07 -7.05
N PHE A 67 -13.28 2.30 -8.36
CA PHE A 67 -12.32 3.02 -9.20
C PHE A 67 -12.59 4.53 -9.27
N ARG A 68 -13.73 5.00 -8.75
CA ARG A 68 -14.19 6.39 -8.92
C ARG A 68 -14.46 7.13 -7.61
N ASN A 69 -14.72 6.41 -6.52
CA ASN A 69 -15.36 6.98 -5.33
C ASN A 69 -14.70 6.58 -4.00
N ILE A 70 -13.54 5.94 -4.00
CA ILE A 70 -12.78 5.70 -2.76
C ILE A 70 -11.70 6.77 -2.64
N THR A 71 -11.71 7.49 -1.52
CA THR A 71 -10.73 8.52 -1.19
C THR A 71 -9.76 8.02 -0.11
N VAL A 72 -8.67 8.77 0.10
CA VAL A 72 -7.63 8.43 1.09
C VAL A 72 -8.12 8.68 2.53
N ASP A 73 -9.23 9.41 2.68
CA ASP A 73 -9.80 9.82 3.98
C ASP A 73 -10.98 8.92 4.42
N ASP A 74 -11.36 7.92 3.60
CA ASP A 74 -12.44 6.97 3.90
C ASP A 74 -11.97 5.79 4.78
#